data_AF-A0A3A4VWP2-F1
#
_entry.id   AF-A0A3A4VWP2-F1
#
_cell.length_a   1.000
_cell.length_b   1.000
_cell.length_c   1.000
_cell.angle_alpha   90.00
_cell.angle_beta   90.00
_cell.angle_gamma   90.00
#
_symmetry.space_group_name_H-M   'P 1'
#
loop_
_entity.id
_entity.type
_entity.pdbx_description
1 polymer ?
#
loop_
_entity_poly.entity_id
_entity_poly.type
_entity_poly.pdbx_seq_one_letter_code
_entity_poly.pdbx_strand_id
1 'polypeptide(L)'
;MLSHLSYSPASPHYSNSPSGWQFAATSLIIMGKRKEADMTIMEVGVVPLGTGETSLSPYVARSVKVLREAGAKYEITAMGTIVEGELEELMALATRMHRAVFAGGVNRVLTTIKIDDRRDKAATMTGKVAAVKKALG
;
A
#
# COMPACT_ATOMS: atom_id res chain seq x y z
N MET A 1 -6.22 -0.44 -71.65
CA MET A 1 -7.63 -0.06 -71.74
C MET A 1 -8.25 -0.36 -70.39
N LEU A 2 -8.76 0.69 -69.72
CA LEU A 2 -9.64 0.66 -68.52
C LEU A 2 -8.99 0.12 -67.22
N SER A 3 -9.01 0.77 -66.06
CA SER A 3 -9.44 2.09 -65.61
C SER A 3 -9.04 2.16 -64.13
N HIS A 4 -8.51 3.32 -63.72
CA HIS A 4 -8.11 3.64 -62.35
C HIS A 4 -9.23 3.44 -61.32
N LEU A 5 -8.90 2.77 -60.21
CA LEU A 5 -9.60 2.92 -58.93
C LEU A 5 -8.55 3.19 -57.86
N SER A 6 -8.30 4.47 -57.63
CA SER A 6 -7.49 5.03 -56.55
C SER A 6 -8.19 4.82 -55.21
N TYR A 7 -7.63 3.97 -54.36
CA TYR A 7 -8.06 3.83 -52.96
C TYR A 7 -7.24 4.78 -52.09
N SER A 8 -7.89 5.85 -51.60
CA SER A 8 -7.33 6.82 -50.67
C SER A 8 -7.58 6.38 -49.23
N PRO A 9 -6.57 6.36 -48.33
CA PRO A 9 -6.80 6.02 -46.93
C PRO A 9 -7.48 7.19 -46.22
N ALA A 10 -8.72 6.97 -45.77
CA ALA A 10 -9.43 7.92 -44.91
C ALA A 10 -8.70 8.05 -43.56
N SER A 11 -8.38 9.29 -43.20
CA SER A 11 -7.79 9.68 -41.92
C SER A 11 -8.79 9.45 -40.78
N PRO A 12 -8.39 8.93 -39.61
CA PRO A 12 -9.29 8.90 -38.47
C PRO A 12 -9.49 10.33 -37.95
N HIS A 13 -10.68 10.87 -38.20
CA HIS A 13 -11.17 12.09 -37.59
C HIS A 13 -11.17 11.93 -36.07
N TYR A 14 -10.34 12.71 -35.37
CA TYR A 14 -10.45 12.95 -33.94
C TYR A 14 -11.77 13.67 -33.67
N SER A 15 -12.78 12.93 -33.21
CA SER A 15 -14.00 13.53 -32.67
C SER A 15 -13.72 14.05 -31.26
N ASN A 16 -13.95 15.36 -31.06
CA ASN A 16 -13.97 16.02 -29.75
C ASN A 16 -14.82 15.24 -28.73
N SER A 17 -14.16 14.56 -27.80
CA SER A 17 -14.75 14.26 -26.50
C SER A 17 -14.49 15.43 -25.55
N PRO A 18 -15.43 15.78 -24.64
CA PRO A 18 -15.23 16.88 -23.71
C PRO A 18 -13.97 16.65 -22.87
N SER A 19 -13.02 17.56 -23.09
CA SER A 19 -11.71 17.74 -22.48
C SER A 19 -11.54 17.24 -21.03
N GLY A 20 -10.39 16.64 -20.75
CA GLY A 20 -9.94 16.06 -19.48
C GLY A 20 -9.85 16.97 -18.24
N TRP A 21 -10.58 18.08 -18.22
CA TRP A 21 -10.74 18.95 -17.06
C TRP A 21 -11.74 18.39 -16.04
N GLN A 22 -12.67 17.53 -16.46
CA GLN A 22 -13.62 16.87 -15.55
C GLN A 22 -12.93 15.90 -14.58
N PHE A 23 -11.85 15.23 -15.03
CA PHE A 23 -11.07 14.30 -14.20
C PHE A 23 -10.11 15.05 -13.26
N ALA A 24 -9.45 16.11 -13.74
CA ALA A 24 -8.57 16.93 -12.91
C ALA A 24 -9.32 17.67 -11.78
N ALA A 25 -10.53 18.18 -12.06
CA ALA A 25 -11.35 18.86 -11.05
C ALA A 25 -11.87 17.87 -9.98
N THR A 26 -12.18 16.63 -10.36
CA THR A 26 -12.57 15.58 -9.40
C THR A 26 -11.40 15.22 -8.48
N SER A 27 -10.16 15.16 -9.00
CA SER A 27 -8.96 14.95 -8.18
C SER A 27 -8.67 16.12 -7.24
N LEU A 28 -8.95 17.37 -7.62
CA LEU A 28 -8.75 18.53 -6.75
C LEU A 28 -9.78 18.66 -5.62
N ILE A 29 -11.04 18.23 -5.86
CA ILE A 29 -12.09 18.25 -4.83
C ILE A 29 -11.82 17.18 -3.75
N ILE A 30 -11.16 16.08 -4.10
CA ILE A 30 -10.70 15.04 -3.15
C ILE A 30 -9.51 15.54 -2.29
N MET A 31 -8.69 16.47 -2.78
CA MET A 31 -7.58 17.05 -2.00
C MET A 31 -8.02 18.01 -0.87
N GLY A 32 -9.28 18.50 -0.89
CA GLY A 32 -9.79 19.51 0.05
C GLY A 32 -10.52 18.97 1.29
N LYS A 33 -10.80 17.67 1.35
CA LYS A 33 -11.19 16.98 2.58
C LYS A 33 -10.33 15.73 2.64
N ARG A 34 -9.29 15.75 3.50
CA ARG A 34 -8.95 14.50 4.18
C ARG A 34 -10.24 14.14 4.90
N LYS A 35 -11.06 13.28 4.29
CA LYS A 35 -12.00 12.44 5.02
C LYS A 35 -11.21 12.01 6.25
N GLU A 36 -11.79 12.06 7.44
CA GLU A 36 -11.30 11.20 8.51
C GLU A 36 -11.43 9.79 7.92
N ALA A 37 -10.35 9.40 7.25
CA ALA A 37 -10.33 8.30 6.33
C ALA A 37 -10.26 7.05 7.19
N ASP A 38 -10.72 5.93 6.66
CA ASP A 38 -11.04 4.74 7.45
C ASP A 38 -9.72 4.16 8.02
N MET A 39 -9.30 4.71 9.16
CA MET A 39 -8.00 4.48 9.79
C MET A 39 -7.92 3.03 10.24
N THR A 40 -7.23 2.25 9.41
CA THR A 40 -7.04 0.83 9.57
C THR A 40 -5.72 0.57 10.29
N ILE A 41 -5.67 -0.48 11.11
CA ILE A 41 -4.44 -0.94 11.73
C ILE A 41 -4.07 -2.28 11.12
N MET A 42 -2.85 -2.39 10.61
CA MET A 42 -2.29 -3.62 10.08
C MET A 42 -1.07 -4.05 10.89
N GLU A 43 -1.05 -5.28 11.36
CA GLU A 43 0.18 -5.96 11.77
C GLU A 43 0.71 -6.77 10.58
N VAL A 44 1.98 -6.56 10.22
CA VAL A 44 2.68 -7.28 9.16
C VAL A 44 3.94 -7.94 9.70
N GLY A 45 4.06 -9.24 9.46
CA GLY A 45 5.26 -10.04 9.73
C GLY A 45 5.84 -10.56 8.42
N VAL A 46 7.12 -10.31 8.16
CA VAL A 46 7.81 -10.77 6.94
C VAL A 46 8.97 -11.68 7.33
N VAL A 47 8.92 -12.92 6.87
CA VAL A 47 9.86 -13.98 7.24
C VAL A 47 10.48 -14.58 5.98
N PRO A 48 11.75 -14.33 5.68
CA PRO A 48 12.45 -15.06 4.63
C PRO A 48 12.62 -16.53 5.02
N LEU A 49 12.56 -17.43 4.04
CA LEU A 49 12.72 -18.87 4.24
C LEU A 49 13.90 -19.39 3.41
N GLY A 50 14.63 -20.35 3.99
CA GLY A 50 15.77 -20.98 3.30
C GLY A 50 17.00 -20.07 3.20
N THR A 51 17.22 -19.19 4.18
CA THR A 51 18.37 -18.28 4.27
C THR A 51 19.70 -18.99 4.55
N GLY A 52 19.67 -20.22 5.05
CA GLY A 52 20.84 -20.93 5.55
C GLY A 52 21.30 -20.50 6.95
N GLU A 53 20.67 -19.48 7.53
CA GLU A 53 21.00 -18.90 8.83
C GLU A 53 19.74 -18.62 9.67
N THR A 54 19.89 -18.57 10.99
CA THR A 54 18.79 -18.30 11.93
C THR A 54 18.59 -16.82 12.25
N SER A 55 19.60 -15.97 11.99
CA SER A 55 19.51 -14.53 12.24
C SER A 55 18.87 -13.81 11.07
N LEU A 56 17.68 -13.24 11.29
CA LEU A 56 16.87 -12.64 10.21
C LEU A 56 16.87 -11.11 10.21
N SER A 57 17.56 -10.46 11.16
CA SER A 57 17.49 -9.02 11.36
C SER A 57 17.84 -8.17 10.12
N PRO A 58 18.82 -8.52 9.25
CA PRO A 58 19.10 -7.73 8.06
C PRO A 58 17.95 -7.74 7.04
N TYR A 59 17.21 -8.85 6.97
CA TYR A 59 16.06 -9.00 6.08
C TYR A 59 14.86 -8.20 6.60
N VAL A 60 14.59 -8.29 7.92
CA VAL A 60 13.53 -7.52 8.58
C VAL A 60 13.80 -6.02 8.46
N ALA A 61 15.06 -5.58 8.63
CA ALA A 61 15.44 -4.18 8.47
C ALA A 61 15.16 -3.64 7.05
N ARG A 62 15.39 -4.45 5.99
CA ARG A 62 15.05 -4.09 4.60
C ARG A 62 13.55 -3.91 4.40
N SER A 63 12.76 -4.81 4.98
CA SER A 63 11.30 -4.72 4.96
C SER A 63 10.82 -3.43 5.63
N VAL A 64 11.25 -3.17 6.87
CA VAL A 64 10.83 -1.97 7.64
C VAL A 64 11.32 -0.67 7.00
N LYS A 65 12.45 -0.66 6.31
CA LYS A 65 12.96 0.52 5.59
C LYS A 65 11.94 1.10 4.59
N VAL A 66 11.10 0.25 3.99
CA VAL A 66 9.99 0.66 3.12
C VAL A 66 9.02 1.60 3.85
N LEU A 67 8.66 1.29 5.10
CA LEU A 67 7.75 2.10 5.90
C LEU A 67 8.37 3.45 6.25
N ARG A 68 9.66 3.44 6.62
CA ARG A 68 10.41 4.67 6.92
C ARG A 68 10.49 5.60 5.71
N GLU A 69 10.75 5.06 4.52
CA GLU A 69 10.82 5.84 3.29
C GLU A 69 9.46 6.36 2.83
N ALA A 70 8.38 5.63 3.15
CA ALA A 70 7.02 6.08 2.88
C ALA A 70 6.51 7.13 3.87
N GLY A 71 7.23 7.40 4.98
CA GLY A 71 6.75 8.27 6.05
C GLY A 71 5.53 7.68 6.78
N ALA A 72 5.36 6.36 6.75
CA ALA A 72 4.23 5.69 7.38
C ALA A 72 4.30 5.83 8.91
N LYS A 73 3.14 5.83 9.56
CA LYS A 73 3.06 5.73 11.02
C LYS A 73 3.12 4.26 11.42
N TYR A 74 4.22 3.83 12.03
CA TYR A 74 4.43 2.43 12.40
C TYR A 74 5.14 2.25 13.74
N GLU A 75 5.01 1.05 14.30
CA GLU A 75 5.72 0.60 15.51
C GLU A 75 6.30 -0.81 15.26
N ILE A 76 7.59 -0.99 15.52
CA ILE A 76 8.25 -2.30 15.44
C ILE A 76 8.04 -3.02 16.78
N THR A 77 7.59 -4.27 16.73
CA THR A 77 7.46 -5.14 17.91
C THR A 77 8.39 -6.34 17.79
N ALA A 78 8.45 -7.17 18.83
CA ALA A 78 9.23 -8.41 18.79
C ALA A 78 8.73 -9.43 17.76
N MET A 79 7.44 -9.34 17.37
CA MET A 79 6.77 -10.36 16.55
C MET A 79 6.30 -9.84 15.18
N GLY A 80 6.43 -8.55 14.90
CA GLY A 80 5.97 -7.96 13.66
C GLY A 80 6.17 -6.45 13.62
N THR A 81 5.47 -5.80 12.69
CA THR A 81 5.42 -4.34 12.61
C THR A 81 3.97 -3.92 12.47
N ILE A 82 3.52 -3.03 13.34
CA ILE A 82 2.16 -2.50 13.33
C ILE A 82 2.19 -1.17 12.57
N VAL A 83 1.25 -0.97 11.66
CA VAL A 83 1.17 0.20 10.76
C VAL A 83 -0.25 0.75 10.78
N GLU A 84 -0.38 2.08 10.89
CA GLU A 84 -1.63 2.82 10.77
C GLU A 84 -1.71 3.48 9.39
N GLY A 85 -2.88 3.41 8.76
CA GLY A 85 -3.15 4.12 7.50
C GLY A 85 -4.44 3.66 6.83
N GLU A 86 -4.64 4.09 5.59
CA GLU A 86 -5.76 3.63 4.76
C GLU A 86 -5.52 2.19 4.28
N LEU A 87 -6.57 1.39 4.19
CA LEU A 87 -6.49 -0.03 3.84
C LEU A 87 -5.69 -0.27 2.54
N GLU A 88 -5.98 0.47 1.47
CA GLU A 88 -5.30 0.34 0.19
C GLU A 88 -3.81 0.71 0.28
N GLU A 89 -3.48 1.74 1.06
CA GLU A 89 -2.10 2.16 1.28
C GLU A 89 -1.33 1.10 2.08
N LEU A 90 -1.97 0.54 3.12
CA LEU A 90 -1.40 -0.53 3.95
C LEU A 90 -1.10 -1.78 3.14
N MET A 91 -2.01 -2.19 2.25
CA MET A 91 -1.80 -3.34 1.36
C MET A 91 -0.67 -3.09 0.34
N ALA A 92 -0.57 -1.85 -0.17
CA ALA A 92 0.53 -1.46 -1.05
C ALA A 92 1.88 -1.46 -0.30
N LEU A 93 1.91 -0.97 0.94
CA LEU A 93 3.08 -1.02 1.82
C LEU A 93 3.50 -2.46 2.11
N ALA A 94 2.57 -3.32 2.51
CA ALA A 94 2.83 -4.74 2.78
C ALA A 94 3.43 -5.46 1.56
N THR A 95 2.92 -5.15 0.37
CA THR A 95 3.47 -5.69 -0.90
C THR A 95 4.91 -5.25 -1.12
N ARG A 96 5.22 -3.96 -0.90
CA ARG A 96 6.59 -3.44 -1.02
C ARG A 96 7.52 -4.05 0.03
N MET A 97 7.05 -4.20 1.27
CA MET A 97 7.78 -4.85 2.36
C MET A 97 8.15 -6.29 2.03
N HIS A 98 7.18 -7.08 1.55
CA HIS A 98 7.41 -8.46 1.10
C HIS A 98 8.49 -8.53 0.01
N ARG A 99 8.40 -7.66 -1.00
CA ARG A 99 9.34 -7.64 -2.13
C ARG A 99 10.75 -7.18 -1.74
N ALA A 100 10.87 -6.24 -0.82
CA ALA A 100 12.17 -5.69 -0.39
C ALA A 100 13.11 -6.75 0.18
N VAL A 101 12.56 -7.83 0.75
CA VAL A 101 13.35 -8.92 1.35
C VAL A 101 14.09 -9.75 0.30
N PHE A 102 13.57 -9.88 -0.93
CA PHE A 102 14.23 -10.62 -2.00
C PHE A 102 15.56 -10.00 -2.43
N ALA A 103 15.76 -8.69 -2.21
CA ALA A 103 17.05 -8.05 -2.44
C ALA A 103 18.18 -8.59 -1.55
N GLY A 104 17.84 -9.40 -0.53
CA GLY A 104 18.80 -10.16 0.28
C GLY A 104 19.19 -11.52 -0.30
N GLY A 105 18.77 -11.87 -1.52
CA GLY A 105 19.16 -13.12 -2.18
C GLY A 105 18.36 -14.37 -1.76
N VAL A 106 17.23 -14.18 -1.06
CA VAL A 106 16.33 -15.28 -0.69
C VAL A 106 15.33 -15.57 -1.80
N ASN A 107 14.94 -16.84 -1.93
CA ASN A 107 14.02 -17.29 -2.99
C ASN A 107 12.57 -17.45 -2.50
N ARG A 108 12.34 -17.40 -1.18
CA ARG A 108 11.02 -17.59 -0.59
C ARG A 108 10.84 -16.66 0.59
N VAL A 109 9.69 -15.99 0.63
CA VAL A 109 9.28 -15.12 1.73
C VAL A 109 7.86 -15.52 2.14
N LEU A 110 7.65 -15.73 3.44
CA LEU A 110 6.33 -15.87 4.05
C LEU A 110 5.96 -14.53 4.67
N THR A 111 4.74 -14.08 4.40
CA THR A 111 4.22 -12.85 4.98
C THR A 111 2.88 -13.12 5.64
N THR A 112 2.76 -12.71 6.90
CA THR A 112 1.53 -12.77 7.68
C THR A 112 1.02 -11.36 7.84
N ILE A 113 -0.27 -11.15 7.54
CA ILE A 113 -0.93 -9.86 7.67
C ILE A 113 -2.17 -10.05 8.53
N LYS A 114 -2.35 -9.21 9.54
CA LYS A 114 -3.56 -9.12 10.36
C LYS A 114 -4.08 -7.70 10.27
N ILE A 115 -5.35 -7.54 9.92
CA ILE A 115 -5.99 -6.24 9.69
C ILE A 115 -7.12 -6.10 10.69
N ASP A 116 -7.16 -4.94 11.33
CA ASP A 116 -8.26 -4.49 12.15
C ASP A 116 -8.78 -3.18 11.54
N ASP A 117 -9.82 -3.33 10.72
CA ASP A 117 -10.59 -2.26 10.07
C ASP A 117 -11.96 -2.19 10.75
N ARG A 118 -12.25 -1.07 11.40
CA ARG A 118 -13.52 -0.81 12.06
C ARG A 118 -14.08 0.52 11.60
N ARG A 119 -15.38 0.56 11.35
CA ARG A 119 -16.08 1.73 10.77
C ARG A 119 -17.03 2.42 11.73
N ASP A 120 -17.11 1.93 12.96
CA ASP A 120 -18.01 2.44 14.00
C ASP A 120 -17.35 3.51 14.88
N LYS A 121 -16.00 3.54 14.95
CA LYS A 121 -15.23 4.61 15.59
C LYS A 121 -13.79 4.61 15.08
N ALA A 122 -13.16 5.78 15.05
CA ALA A 122 -11.73 5.88 14.81
C ALA A 122 -10.93 5.12 15.89
N ALA A 123 -9.91 4.39 15.46
CA ALA A 123 -8.98 3.73 16.36
C ALA A 123 -7.53 4.02 15.99
N THR A 124 -6.69 4.12 17.02
CA THR A 124 -5.24 4.26 16.90
C THR A 124 -4.57 3.12 17.66
N MET A 125 -3.34 2.77 17.28
CA MET A 125 -2.50 1.79 17.98
C MET A 125 -2.37 2.16 19.45
N THR A 126 -2.03 3.43 19.72
CA THR A 126 -1.88 3.94 21.09
C THR A 126 -3.18 3.89 21.87
N GLY A 127 -4.32 4.23 21.24
CA GLY A 127 -5.63 4.17 21.86
C GLY A 127 -6.04 2.75 22.26
N LYS A 128 -5.75 1.76 21.41
CA LYS A 128 -6.02 0.34 21.72
C LYS A 128 -5.19 -0.16 22.89
N VAL A 129 -3.89 0.14 22.91
CA VAL A 129 -3.01 -0.22 24.02
C VAL A 129 -3.46 0.46 25.32
N ALA A 130 -3.79 1.75 25.27
CA ALA A 130 -4.25 2.51 26.43
C ALA A 130 -5.58 1.96 26.99
N ALA A 131 -6.51 1.57 26.12
CA ALA A 131 -7.78 0.99 26.54
C ALA A 131 -7.59 -0.33 27.30
N VAL A 132 -6.70 -1.20 26.83
CA VAL A 132 -6.36 -2.45 27.54
C VAL A 132 -5.66 -2.15 28.86
N LYS A 133 -4.66 -1.26 28.87
CA LYS A 133 -3.97 -0.87 30.11
C LYS A 133 -4.96 -0.35 31.16
N LYS A 134 -5.85 0.56 30.79
CA LYS A 134 -6.90 1.07 31.68
C LYS A 134 -7.83 -0.04 32.22
N ALA A 135 -8.12 -1.06 31.40
CA ALA A 135 -8.95 -2.19 31.83
C ALA A 135 -8.21 -3.16 32.76
N LEU A 136 -6.87 -3.17 32.74
CA LEU A 136 -6.04 -3.99 33.64
C LEU A 136 -5.84 -3.34 35.02
N GLY A 137 -6.09 -2.03 35.15
CA GLY A 137 -5.84 -1.24 36.36
C GLY A 137 -4.58 -0.39 36.24
#